data_AF-A0A502CTJ3-F1
#
_entry.id   AF-A0A502CTJ3-F1
#
_cell.length_a   1.000
_cell.length_b   1.000
_cell.length_c   1.000
_cell.angle_alpha   90.00
_cell.angle_beta   90.00
_cell.angle_gamma   90.00
#
_symmetry.space_group_name_H-M   'P 1'
#
loop_
_entity.id
_entity.type
_entity.pdbx_description
1 polymer ?
#
loop_
_entity_poly.entity_id
_entity_poly.type
_entity_poly.pdbx_seq_one_letter_code
_entity_poly.pdbx_strand_id
1 'polypeptide(L)'
;MSVDATAQNGAPGRSGSPVPDPDRQQTVAPEATHQSRFTALLASSFGRNLGLVIALVLLCVVGLATAGDRFGTFDNAMTILRLASVIGVISVGMTFVISGGGIDLSVGAIVALGSVWATTVATQAMAADVHWIVMVFTAVLVGAACGLVNGVLIAYGRIAPFIVTLAMLAAARGLAEIIAKRRTQIITDRDFIDFFNGNVMGVPVLVIMFALAAVVGWLLLNRTTFGRRTLAVGGNPEAARLAGIKVQRQTAYLYILLGVACGIAAVMIMARTTTGSSTHGQLYELDSIAAVVIGGTLLSGGRGTIVGTVFGVLIFTTLTNVFTLNDLDTSTQAVAKGAIIIAAVLLQQRVAGRSHKT
;
A
#
# COMPACT_ATOMS: atom_id res chain seq x y z
N MET A 1 11.48 -81.41 -20.47
CA MET A 1 12.24 -82.39 -19.67
C MET A 1 13.46 -81.66 -19.12
N SER A 2 13.72 -81.51 -17.80
CA SER A 2 13.72 -82.48 -16.68
C SER A 2 14.92 -83.43 -16.76
N VAL A 3 15.78 -83.66 -15.76
CA VAL A 3 15.85 -83.29 -14.31
C VAL A 3 17.36 -83.09 -14.01
N ASP A 4 17.87 -81.97 -13.46
CA ASP A 4 18.00 -81.58 -12.04
C ASP A 4 18.77 -82.56 -11.11
N ALA A 5 19.78 -82.06 -10.39
CA ALA A 5 20.54 -82.78 -9.34
C ALA A 5 21.48 -81.83 -8.55
N THR A 6 21.21 -81.65 -7.25
CA THR A 6 22.05 -80.91 -6.27
C THR A 6 23.13 -81.83 -5.66
N ALA A 7 24.09 -81.42 -4.81
CA ALA A 7 24.39 -80.15 -4.11
C ALA A 7 25.93 -79.89 -4.12
N GLN A 8 26.70 -79.35 -3.16
CA GLN A 8 26.64 -78.80 -1.77
C GLN A 8 28.00 -78.03 -1.56
N ASN A 9 28.33 -77.20 -0.56
CA ASN A 9 27.70 -76.58 0.62
C ASN A 9 28.57 -75.35 1.09
N GLY A 10 28.09 -74.53 2.04
CA GLY A 10 28.93 -73.80 3.02
C GLY A 10 29.35 -72.35 2.70
N ALA A 11 29.09 -71.44 3.65
CA ALA A 11 29.56 -70.04 3.74
C ALA A 11 29.35 -69.52 5.20
N PRO A 12 29.68 -68.26 5.62
CA PRO A 12 30.49 -67.21 4.98
C PRO A 12 31.52 -66.48 5.91
N GLY A 13 32.43 -65.68 5.31
CA GLY A 13 32.76 -64.31 5.77
C GLY A 13 33.97 -64.04 6.69
N ARG A 14 34.70 -62.93 6.41
CA ARG A 14 35.22 -61.92 7.38
C ARG A 14 36.12 -60.83 6.74
N SER A 15 35.62 -59.60 6.66
CA SER A 15 36.36 -58.31 6.75
C SER A 15 35.33 -57.18 6.85
N GLY A 16 35.59 -56.00 7.45
CA GLY A 16 36.79 -55.57 8.16
C GLY A 16 36.89 -54.04 8.28
N SER A 17 35.86 -53.35 8.78
CA SER A 17 35.81 -51.88 8.88
C SER A 17 36.27 -51.34 10.25
N PRO A 18 36.94 -50.17 10.34
CA PRO A 18 37.37 -49.58 11.61
C PRO A 18 36.21 -49.04 12.45
N VAL A 19 36.37 -49.07 13.77
CA VAL A 19 35.45 -48.44 14.75
C VAL A 19 35.86 -46.97 14.95
N PRO A 20 34.91 -46.01 15.04
CA PRO A 20 35.21 -44.62 15.37
C PRO A 20 35.64 -44.43 16.83
N ASP A 21 36.60 -43.55 17.06
CA ASP A 21 37.08 -43.13 18.38
C ASP A 21 36.02 -42.24 19.09
N PRO A 22 35.54 -42.60 20.30
CA PRO A 22 34.46 -41.89 20.97
C PRO A 22 34.87 -40.55 21.61
N ASP A 23 36.15 -40.33 21.92
CA ASP A 23 36.57 -39.20 22.77
C ASP A 23 36.81 -37.89 21.99
N ARG A 24 36.60 -37.89 20.67
CA ARG A 24 36.79 -36.69 19.83
C ARG A 24 35.62 -35.70 19.87
N GLN A 25 35.06 -35.45 21.06
CA GLN A 25 34.13 -34.34 21.29
C GLN A 25 34.88 -33.00 21.26
N GLN A 26 35.14 -32.49 20.05
CA GLN A 26 35.46 -31.08 19.88
C GLN A 26 34.25 -30.25 20.31
N THR A 27 34.37 -29.61 21.48
CA THR A 27 33.46 -28.55 21.92
C THR A 27 33.61 -27.34 21.01
N VAL A 28 32.96 -27.39 19.85
CA VAL A 28 32.80 -26.24 18.96
C VAL A 28 31.92 -25.23 19.70
N ALA A 29 32.57 -24.34 20.46
CA ALA A 29 31.93 -23.16 20.99
C ALA A 29 31.27 -22.42 19.81
N PRO A 30 30.01 -21.96 19.93
CA PRO A 30 29.35 -21.29 18.83
C PRO A 30 30.15 -20.03 18.48
N GLU A 31 30.69 -19.97 17.26
CA GLU A 31 31.28 -18.75 16.73
C GLU A 31 30.20 -17.68 16.74
N ALA A 32 30.32 -16.74 17.69
CA ALA A 32 29.46 -15.59 17.79
C ALA A 32 29.74 -14.67 16.59
N THR A 33 29.14 -15.01 15.44
CA THR A 33 29.36 -14.35 14.16
C THR A 33 29.22 -12.86 14.36
N HIS A 34 30.35 -12.15 14.19
CA HIS A 34 30.52 -10.77 14.60
C HIS A 34 29.88 -9.80 13.58
N GLN A 35 28.64 -10.10 13.16
CA GLN A 35 27.81 -9.26 12.34
C GLN A 35 27.77 -7.87 12.98
N SER A 36 28.27 -6.88 12.26
CA SER A 36 28.49 -5.56 12.82
C SER A 36 27.22 -5.03 13.47
N ARG A 37 27.35 -4.44 14.67
CA ARG A 37 26.26 -3.71 15.34
C ARG A 37 25.60 -2.70 14.39
N PHE A 38 26.36 -2.15 13.44
CA PHE A 38 25.89 -1.27 12.39
C PHE A 38 24.88 -1.95 11.44
N THR A 39 25.16 -3.16 10.96
CA THR A 39 24.23 -3.95 10.13
C THR A 39 22.97 -4.37 10.89
N ALA A 40 23.08 -4.71 12.18
CA ALA A 40 21.91 -5.00 13.02
C ALA A 40 21.04 -3.76 13.25
N LEU A 41 21.65 -2.59 13.48
CA LEU A 41 20.94 -1.30 13.62
C LEU A 41 20.24 -0.88 12.32
N LEU A 42 20.88 -1.06 11.16
CA LEU A 42 20.29 -0.79 9.85
C LEU A 42 19.11 -1.74 9.53
N ALA A 43 19.19 -3.00 9.95
CA ALA A 43 18.08 -3.97 9.81
C ALA A 43 16.88 -3.66 10.72
N SER A 44 17.09 -2.91 11.81
CA SER A 44 16.03 -2.54 12.76
C SER A 44 14.95 -1.64 12.14
N SER A 45 13.77 -1.59 12.77
CA SER A 45 12.70 -0.66 12.36
C SER A 45 13.09 0.82 12.50
N PHE A 46 14.05 1.14 13.37
CA PHE A 46 14.62 2.48 13.47
C PHE A 46 15.53 2.80 12.26
N GLY A 47 16.42 1.87 11.89
CA GLY A 47 17.32 2.01 10.75
C GLY A 47 16.59 2.20 9.42
N ARG A 48 15.50 1.45 9.19
CA ARG A 48 14.65 1.63 7.99
C ARG A 48 13.97 3.00 7.96
N ASN A 49 13.40 3.46 9.07
CA ASN A 49 12.77 4.78 9.15
C ASN A 49 13.80 5.90 8.94
N LEU A 50 15.01 5.77 9.52
CA LEU A 50 16.10 6.72 9.31
C LEU A 50 16.53 6.81 7.83
N GLY A 51 16.59 5.67 7.12
CA GLY A 51 16.85 5.64 5.68
C GLY A 51 15.80 6.41 4.86
N LEU A 52 14.51 6.32 5.24
CA LEU A 52 13.44 7.08 4.59
C LEU A 52 13.52 8.59 4.90
N VAL A 53 13.86 8.97 6.13
CA VAL A 53 14.11 10.37 6.49
C VAL A 53 15.29 10.94 5.70
N ILE A 54 16.40 10.20 5.58
CA ILE A 54 17.55 10.60 4.77
C ILE A 54 17.16 10.75 3.30
N ALA A 55 16.39 9.82 2.73
CA ALA A 55 15.91 9.91 1.35
C ALA A 55 15.02 11.15 1.11
N LEU A 56 14.13 11.48 2.05
CA LEU A 56 13.29 12.67 1.98
C LEU A 56 14.12 13.96 2.12
N VAL A 57 15.09 14.01 3.04
CA VAL A 57 15.99 15.18 3.20
C VAL A 57 16.85 15.39 1.96
N LEU A 58 17.43 14.34 1.39
CA LEU A 58 18.20 14.42 0.13
C LEU A 58 17.32 14.94 -1.03
N LEU A 59 16.07 14.49 -1.11
CA LEU A 59 15.12 14.96 -2.13
C LEU A 59 14.73 16.44 -1.92
N CYS A 60 14.58 16.90 -0.68
CA CYS A 60 14.38 18.32 -0.39
C CYS A 60 15.62 19.17 -0.73
N VAL A 61 16.84 18.65 -0.51
CA VAL A 61 18.09 19.31 -0.94
C VAL A 61 18.17 19.39 -2.46
N VAL A 62 17.77 18.34 -3.19
CA VAL A 62 17.65 18.40 -4.67
C VAL A 62 16.58 19.40 -5.11
N GLY A 63 15.44 19.46 -4.42
CA GLY A 63 14.40 20.46 -4.70
C GLY A 63 14.89 21.90 -4.55
N LEU A 64 15.58 22.21 -3.44
CA LEU A 64 16.21 23.51 -3.21
C LEU A 64 17.33 23.80 -4.24
N ALA A 65 18.16 22.82 -4.57
CA ALA A 65 19.28 23.00 -5.51
C ALA A 65 18.85 23.19 -6.97
N THR A 66 17.65 22.72 -7.34
CA THR A 66 17.15 22.77 -8.73
C THR A 66 16.11 23.86 -8.96
N ALA A 67 15.18 24.05 -8.02
CA ALA A 67 14.08 25.03 -8.14
C ALA A 67 14.22 26.24 -7.18
N GLY A 68 15.24 26.26 -6.31
CA GLY A 68 15.53 27.39 -5.43
C GLY A 68 14.36 27.78 -4.53
N ASP A 69 14.10 29.08 -4.44
CA ASP A 69 13.03 29.64 -3.62
C ASP A 69 11.63 29.13 -4.01
N ARG A 70 11.38 28.77 -5.28
CA ARG A 70 10.10 28.14 -5.71
C ARG A 70 9.80 26.90 -4.85
N PHE A 71 10.81 26.11 -4.51
CA PHE A 71 10.67 24.93 -3.67
C PHE A 71 10.71 25.28 -2.16
N GLY A 72 11.52 26.26 -1.76
CA GLY A 72 11.73 26.62 -0.35
C GLY A 72 10.55 27.30 0.35
N THR A 73 9.54 27.80 -0.38
CA THR A 73 8.38 28.49 0.23
C THR A 73 7.52 27.59 1.13
N PHE A 74 6.95 28.20 2.17
CA PHE A 74 5.94 27.57 3.03
C PHE A 74 4.69 27.14 2.23
N ASP A 75 4.26 27.93 1.24
CA ASP A 75 3.12 27.61 0.39
C ASP A 75 3.39 26.39 -0.50
N ASN A 76 4.62 26.22 -1.01
CA ASN A 76 5.02 25.01 -1.71
C ASN A 76 5.02 23.78 -0.77
N ALA A 77 5.57 23.91 0.44
CA ALA A 77 5.53 22.84 1.44
C ALA A 77 4.06 22.46 1.80
N MET A 78 3.18 23.45 1.93
CA MET A 78 1.76 23.21 2.19
C MET A 78 1.04 22.60 0.98
N THR A 79 1.46 22.93 -0.24
CA THR A 79 0.96 22.32 -1.49
C THR A 79 1.38 20.85 -1.59
N ILE A 80 2.64 20.53 -1.29
CA ILE A 80 3.14 19.14 -1.18
C ILE A 80 2.28 18.37 -0.15
N LEU A 81 2.01 18.93 1.03
CA LEU A 81 1.18 18.28 2.05
C LEU A 81 -0.27 18.07 1.57
N ARG A 82 -0.90 19.07 0.94
CA ARG A 82 -2.27 18.95 0.38
C ARG A 82 -2.36 17.89 -0.72
N LEU A 83 -1.36 17.78 -1.60
CA LEU A 83 -1.27 16.74 -2.63
C LEU A 83 -1.04 15.35 -2.02
N ALA A 84 -0.08 15.25 -1.10
CA ALA A 84 0.29 14.02 -0.39
C ALA A 84 -0.87 13.46 0.43
N SER A 85 -1.77 14.31 0.91
CA SER A 85 -2.90 13.90 1.74
C SER A 85 -3.89 12.98 1.00
N VAL A 86 -4.21 13.30 -0.26
CA VAL A 86 -5.19 12.53 -1.04
C VAL A 86 -4.68 11.13 -1.35
N ILE A 87 -3.45 11.03 -1.89
CA ILE A 87 -2.82 9.75 -2.19
C ILE A 87 -2.40 9.00 -0.91
N GLY A 88 -2.14 9.74 0.18
CA GLY A 88 -1.76 9.22 1.48
C GLY A 88 -2.86 8.44 2.19
N VAL A 89 -4.11 8.93 2.15
CA VAL A 89 -5.26 8.18 2.69
C VAL A 89 -5.44 6.86 1.95
N ILE A 90 -5.37 6.85 0.62
CA ILE A 90 -5.41 5.62 -0.20
C ILE A 90 -4.25 4.70 0.19
N SER A 91 -3.03 5.23 0.29
CA SER A 91 -1.81 4.48 0.64
C SER A 91 -1.88 3.83 2.03
N VAL A 92 -2.52 4.46 3.01
CA VAL A 92 -2.81 3.85 4.32
C VAL A 92 -3.67 2.60 4.17
N GLY A 93 -4.76 2.67 3.39
CA GLY A 93 -5.59 1.49 3.08
C GLY A 93 -4.81 0.43 2.28
N MET A 94 -4.02 0.86 1.29
CA MET A 94 -3.23 -0.01 0.41
C MET A 94 -2.14 -0.75 1.20
N THR A 95 -1.61 -0.13 2.27
CA THR A 95 -0.68 -0.79 3.21
C THR A 95 -1.31 -2.02 3.85
N PHE A 96 -2.60 -1.99 4.22
CA PHE A 96 -3.30 -3.13 4.80
C PHE A 96 -3.49 -4.26 3.78
N VAL A 97 -3.92 -3.95 2.56
CA VAL A 97 -4.12 -4.93 1.49
C VAL A 97 -2.79 -5.59 1.10
N ILE A 98 -1.72 -4.82 0.88
CA ILE A 98 -0.38 -5.37 0.58
C ILE A 98 0.16 -6.17 1.77
N SER A 99 0.03 -5.67 3.01
CA SER A 99 0.45 -6.43 4.21
C SER A 99 -0.24 -7.79 4.35
N GLY A 100 -1.48 -7.92 3.83
CA GLY A 100 -2.25 -9.15 3.79
C GLY A 100 -1.99 -10.05 2.57
N GLY A 101 -1.03 -9.72 1.70
CA GLY A 101 -0.70 -10.48 0.49
C GLY A 101 -1.61 -10.19 -0.71
N GLY A 102 -2.34 -9.07 -0.70
CA GLY A 102 -3.19 -8.61 -1.80
C GLY A 102 -2.62 -7.41 -2.56
N ILE A 103 -3.19 -7.12 -3.72
CA ILE A 103 -2.96 -5.89 -4.50
C ILE A 103 -4.32 -5.40 -5.00
N ASP A 104 -4.52 -4.09 -5.08
CA ASP A 104 -5.72 -3.49 -5.67
C ASP A 104 -5.35 -2.42 -6.69
N LEU A 105 -5.71 -2.67 -7.96
CA LEU A 105 -5.50 -1.73 -9.06
C LEU A 105 -6.73 -0.85 -9.34
N SER A 106 -7.85 -1.08 -8.65
CA SER A 106 -9.10 -0.32 -8.85
C SER A 106 -9.18 0.98 -8.07
N VAL A 107 -8.26 1.24 -7.14
CA VAL A 107 -8.34 2.37 -6.18
C VAL A 107 -8.59 3.72 -6.86
N GLY A 108 -7.91 4.02 -7.97
CA GLY A 108 -8.10 5.25 -8.73
C GLY A 108 -9.46 5.35 -9.42
N ALA A 109 -10.03 4.22 -9.84
CA ALA A 109 -11.36 4.16 -10.44
C ALA A 109 -12.48 4.23 -9.39
N ILE A 110 -12.26 3.66 -8.20
CA ILE A 110 -13.16 3.79 -7.04
C ILE A 110 -13.21 5.26 -6.58
N VAL A 111 -12.06 5.95 -6.55
CA VAL A 111 -11.99 7.40 -6.27
C VAL A 111 -12.81 8.22 -7.28
N ALA A 112 -12.69 7.90 -8.58
CA ALA A 112 -13.53 8.53 -9.61
C ALA A 112 -15.03 8.28 -9.38
N LEU A 113 -15.44 7.02 -9.24
CA LEU A 113 -16.83 6.65 -9.05
C LEU A 113 -17.43 7.28 -7.80
N GLY A 114 -16.71 7.27 -6.67
CA GLY A 114 -17.11 7.92 -5.43
C GLY A 114 -17.31 9.43 -5.61
N SER A 115 -16.39 10.11 -6.29
CA SER A 115 -16.51 11.57 -6.52
C SER A 115 -17.67 11.90 -7.46
N VAL A 116 -17.83 11.18 -8.58
CA VAL A 116 -18.94 11.38 -9.53
C VAL A 116 -20.29 11.07 -8.89
N TRP A 117 -20.39 10.05 -8.02
CA TRP A 117 -21.63 9.74 -7.32
C TRP A 117 -22.00 10.87 -6.35
N ALA A 118 -21.03 11.32 -5.54
CA ALA A 118 -21.23 12.36 -4.54
C ALA A 118 -21.61 13.73 -5.16
N THR A 119 -21.18 14.01 -6.39
CA THR A 119 -21.53 15.25 -7.11
C THR A 119 -22.75 15.16 -8.02
N THR A 120 -23.47 14.03 -8.06
CA THR A 120 -24.68 13.95 -8.90
C THR A 120 -25.73 14.99 -8.49
N VAL A 121 -26.54 15.43 -9.44
CA VAL A 121 -27.63 16.39 -9.19
C VAL A 121 -28.56 15.92 -8.07
N ALA A 122 -28.84 14.61 -7.98
CA ALA A 122 -29.63 14.04 -6.91
C ALA A 122 -28.94 14.15 -5.53
N THR A 123 -27.65 13.80 -5.44
CA THR A 123 -26.90 13.90 -4.18
C THR A 123 -26.68 15.36 -3.75
N GLN A 124 -26.49 16.29 -4.70
CA GLN A 124 -26.36 17.72 -4.39
C GLN A 124 -27.71 18.37 -4.01
N ALA A 125 -28.84 17.94 -4.57
CA ALA A 125 -30.15 18.35 -4.08
C ALA A 125 -30.38 17.88 -2.63
N MET A 126 -30.14 16.60 -2.35
CA MET A 126 -30.21 16.05 -0.99
C MET A 126 -29.22 16.71 -0.01
N ALA A 127 -28.08 17.21 -0.50
CA ALA A 127 -27.12 17.97 0.30
C ALA A 127 -27.69 19.35 0.69
N ALA A 128 -28.32 20.05 -0.25
CA ALA A 128 -28.97 21.34 0.00
C ALA A 128 -30.22 21.23 0.89
N ASP A 129 -30.98 20.14 0.77
CA ASP A 129 -32.18 19.88 1.59
C ASP A 129 -31.84 19.43 3.03
N VAL A 130 -30.64 18.89 3.28
CA VAL A 130 -30.25 18.27 4.56
C VAL A 130 -28.94 18.84 5.10
N HIS A 131 -27.81 18.49 4.49
CA HIS A 131 -26.46 18.96 4.79
C HIS A 131 -25.46 18.34 3.78
N TRP A 132 -24.34 19.02 3.49
CA TRP A 132 -23.24 18.46 2.68
C TRP A 132 -22.66 17.11 3.14
N ILE A 133 -22.95 16.67 4.37
CA ILE A 133 -22.51 15.37 4.87
C ILE A 133 -23.05 14.21 4.02
N VAL A 134 -24.16 14.41 3.29
CA VAL A 134 -24.71 13.44 2.33
C VAL A 134 -23.71 13.15 1.19
N MET A 135 -22.96 14.15 0.72
CA MET A 135 -21.93 13.98 -0.31
C MET A 135 -20.75 13.15 0.23
N VAL A 136 -20.35 13.41 1.48
CA VAL A 136 -19.29 12.65 2.17
C VAL A 136 -19.71 11.20 2.41
N PHE A 137 -20.92 10.99 2.94
CA PHE A 137 -21.44 9.67 3.23
C PHE A 137 -21.60 8.81 1.97
N THR A 138 -22.11 9.39 0.87
CA THR A 138 -22.27 8.65 -0.40
C THR A 138 -20.93 8.31 -1.03
N ALA A 139 -19.94 9.20 -1.04
CA ALA A 139 -18.57 8.89 -1.49
C ALA A 139 -17.94 7.72 -0.71
N VAL A 140 -18.06 7.74 0.61
CA VAL A 140 -17.55 6.68 1.50
C VAL A 140 -18.32 5.37 1.32
N LEU A 141 -19.65 5.41 1.17
CA LEU A 141 -20.49 4.24 0.95
C LEU A 141 -20.20 3.56 -0.39
N VAL A 142 -20.04 4.32 -1.48
CA VAL A 142 -19.64 3.81 -2.80
C VAL A 142 -18.26 3.17 -2.73
N GLY A 143 -17.30 3.83 -2.08
CA GLY A 143 -15.97 3.27 -1.84
C GLY A 143 -16.02 1.94 -1.07
N ALA A 144 -16.75 1.91 0.04
CA ALA A 144 -16.94 0.71 0.85
C ALA A 144 -17.66 -0.42 0.08
N ALA A 145 -18.62 -0.10 -0.79
CA ALA A 145 -19.32 -1.08 -1.61
C ALA A 145 -18.41 -1.72 -2.67
N CYS A 146 -17.59 -0.94 -3.37
CA CYS A 146 -16.57 -1.49 -4.28
C CYS A 146 -15.53 -2.33 -3.51
N GLY A 147 -15.09 -1.86 -2.35
CA GLY A 147 -14.20 -2.62 -1.46
C GLY A 147 -14.82 -3.94 -0.95
N LEU A 148 -16.13 -3.96 -0.70
CA LEU A 148 -16.88 -5.18 -0.35
C LEU A 148 -16.94 -6.15 -1.53
N VAL A 149 -17.22 -5.67 -2.74
CA VAL A 149 -17.25 -6.50 -3.96
C VAL A 149 -15.87 -7.12 -4.23
N ASN A 150 -14.80 -6.31 -4.23
CA ASN A 150 -13.42 -6.80 -4.35
C ASN A 150 -13.12 -7.84 -3.26
N GLY A 151 -13.38 -7.48 -2.00
CA GLY A 151 -13.09 -8.31 -0.84
C GLY A 151 -13.81 -9.66 -0.87
N VAL A 152 -15.08 -9.71 -1.25
CA VAL A 152 -15.87 -10.95 -1.31
C VAL A 152 -15.45 -11.84 -2.48
N LEU A 153 -15.27 -11.27 -3.68
CA LEU A 153 -14.87 -12.05 -4.87
C LEU A 153 -13.47 -12.67 -4.71
N ILE A 154 -12.53 -11.94 -4.11
CA ILE A 154 -11.18 -12.45 -3.81
C ILE A 154 -11.25 -13.51 -2.69
N ALA A 155 -11.89 -13.18 -1.56
CA ALA A 155 -11.84 -14.02 -0.36
C ALA A 155 -12.68 -15.31 -0.46
N TYR A 156 -13.84 -15.25 -1.09
CA TYR A 156 -14.79 -16.37 -1.16
C TYR A 156 -14.86 -16.99 -2.56
N GLY A 157 -14.79 -16.18 -3.61
CA GLY A 157 -14.67 -16.65 -5.00
C GLY A 157 -13.30 -17.26 -5.33
N ARG A 158 -12.28 -17.04 -4.49
CA ARG A 158 -10.88 -17.53 -4.66
C ARG A 158 -10.21 -17.03 -5.95
N ILE A 159 -10.70 -15.92 -6.50
CA ILE A 159 -10.16 -15.30 -7.72
C ILE A 159 -8.89 -14.52 -7.36
N ALA A 160 -7.86 -14.57 -8.21
CA ALA A 160 -6.62 -13.84 -7.99
C ALA A 160 -6.86 -12.32 -7.87
N PRO A 161 -6.28 -11.61 -6.88
CA PRO A 161 -6.55 -10.20 -6.60
C PRO A 161 -6.46 -9.25 -7.80
N PHE A 162 -5.45 -9.44 -8.68
CA PHE A 162 -5.26 -8.59 -9.84
C PHE A 162 -6.42 -8.71 -10.85
N ILE A 163 -7.04 -9.88 -11.00
CA ILE A 163 -8.15 -10.10 -11.95
C ILE A 163 -9.39 -9.34 -11.48
N VAL A 164 -9.76 -9.52 -10.21
CA VAL A 164 -10.93 -8.85 -9.61
C VAL A 164 -10.75 -7.33 -9.65
N THR A 165 -9.55 -6.86 -9.31
CA THR A 165 -9.30 -5.41 -9.20
C THR A 165 -9.06 -4.73 -10.55
N LEU A 166 -8.56 -5.42 -11.58
CA LEU A 166 -8.63 -4.92 -12.97
C LEU A 166 -10.07 -4.88 -13.50
N ALA A 167 -10.90 -5.88 -13.18
CA ALA A 167 -12.31 -5.87 -13.55
C ALA A 167 -13.07 -4.72 -12.85
N MET A 168 -12.82 -4.50 -11.56
CA MET A 168 -13.39 -3.38 -10.80
C MET A 168 -12.85 -2.02 -11.26
N LEU A 169 -11.58 -1.93 -11.71
CA LEU A 169 -11.01 -0.72 -12.34
C LEU A 169 -11.86 -0.34 -13.57
N ALA A 170 -12.01 -1.27 -14.51
CA ALA A 170 -12.79 -1.04 -15.73
C ALA A 170 -14.27 -0.74 -15.43
N ALA A 171 -14.90 -1.49 -14.53
CA ALA A 171 -16.31 -1.32 -14.17
C ALA A 171 -16.58 0.00 -13.43
N ALA A 172 -15.74 0.38 -12.44
CA ALA A 172 -15.91 1.65 -11.73
C ALA A 172 -15.64 2.86 -12.62
N ARG A 173 -14.60 2.80 -13.47
CA ARG A 173 -14.27 3.87 -14.42
C ARG A 173 -15.38 4.06 -15.47
N GLY A 174 -15.88 2.95 -16.02
CA GLY A 174 -17.00 2.95 -16.98
C GLY A 174 -18.31 3.44 -16.36
N LEU A 175 -18.66 2.99 -15.15
CA LEU A 175 -19.84 3.46 -14.43
C LEU A 175 -19.73 4.96 -14.08
N ALA A 176 -18.54 5.43 -13.70
CA ALA A 176 -18.28 6.86 -13.48
C ALA A 176 -18.48 7.67 -14.77
N GLU A 177 -18.01 7.18 -15.94
CA GLU A 177 -18.28 7.85 -17.23
C GLU A 177 -19.76 7.90 -17.59
N ILE A 178 -20.52 6.82 -17.31
CA ILE A 178 -21.96 6.72 -17.59
C ILE A 178 -22.74 7.72 -16.72
N ILE A 179 -22.48 7.75 -15.41
CA ILE A 179 -23.15 8.68 -14.47
C ILE A 179 -22.74 10.13 -14.76
N ALA A 180 -21.46 10.39 -15.04
CA ALA A 180 -20.96 11.70 -15.44
C ALA A 180 -21.44 12.15 -16.84
N LYS A 181 -21.93 11.23 -17.68
CA LYS A 181 -22.15 11.44 -19.12
C LYS A 181 -20.90 12.03 -19.81
N ARG A 182 -19.71 11.61 -19.35
CA ARG A 182 -18.38 12.17 -19.71
C ARG A 182 -18.23 13.69 -19.52
N ARG A 183 -18.95 14.29 -18.57
CA ARG A 183 -18.84 15.71 -18.20
C ARG A 183 -18.36 15.85 -16.76
N THR A 184 -17.49 16.82 -16.50
CA THR A 184 -17.16 17.27 -15.15
C THR A 184 -18.42 17.84 -14.49
N GLN A 185 -18.77 17.33 -13.30
CA GLN A 185 -19.85 17.86 -12.47
C GLN A 185 -19.25 18.89 -11.51
N ILE A 186 -19.87 20.05 -11.36
CA ILE A 186 -19.41 21.12 -10.45
C ILE A 186 -20.13 21.00 -9.10
N ILE A 187 -19.41 21.23 -8.00
CA ILE A 187 -20.00 21.33 -6.67
C ILE A 187 -20.65 22.70 -6.49
N THR A 188 -21.93 22.73 -6.15
CA THR A 188 -22.69 23.97 -5.89
C THR A 188 -22.85 24.28 -4.41
N ASP A 189 -22.63 23.30 -3.54
CA ASP A 189 -22.64 23.44 -2.08
C ASP A 189 -21.40 24.22 -1.62
N ARG A 190 -21.62 25.39 -0.98
CA ARG A 190 -20.54 26.26 -0.52
C ARG A 190 -19.96 25.83 0.81
N ASP A 191 -20.79 25.39 1.73
CA ASP A 191 -20.37 24.98 3.08
C ASP A 191 -19.43 23.76 3.01
N PHE A 192 -19.66 22.86 2.05
CA PHE A 192 -18.70 21.80 1.69
C PHE A 192 -17.34 22.36 1.26
N ILE A 193 -17.35 23.29 0.29
CA ILE A 193 -16.14 23.86 -0.31
C ILE A 193 -15.33 24.63 0.74
N ASP A 194 -16.00 25.46 1.54
CA ASP A 194 -15.38 26.32 2.54
C ASP A 194 -14.86 25.50 3.74
N PHE A 195 -15.56 24.43 4.14
CA PHE A 195 -15.07 23.51 5.17
C PHE A 195 -13.77 22.80 4.74
N PHE A 196 -13.72 22.21 3.55
CA PHE A 196 -12.55 21.43 3.12
C PHE A 196 -11.38 22.27 2.61
N ASN A 197 -11.62 23.49 2.09
CA ASN A 197 -10.55 24.44 1.77
C ASN A 197 -10.06 25.23 3.01
N GLY A 198 -10.80 25.16 4.12
CA GLY A 198 -10.44 25.75 5.39
C GLY A 198 -9.11 25.24 5.97
N ASN A 199 -8.53 26.04 6.87
CA ASN A 199 -7.30 25.71 7.58
C ASN A 199 -7.54 25.86 9.09
N VAL A 200 -7.26 24.82 9.87
CA VAL A 200 -7.37 24.83 11.34
C VAL A 200 -5.97 25.06 11.91
N MET A 201 -5.79 26.16 12.67
CA MET A 201 -4.48 26.56 13.21
C MET A 201 -3.38 26.65 12.14
N GLY A 202 -3.73 27.08 10.92
CA GLY A 202 -2.82 27.16 9.76
C GLY A 202 -2.61 25.85 9.01
N VAL A 203 -3.16 24.72 9.47
CA VAL A 203 -3.06 23.41 8.80
C VAL A 203 -4.33 23.13 7.98
N PRO A 204 -4.24 22.83 6.66
CA PRO A 204 -5.41 22.55 5.83
C PRO A 204 -6.18 21.31 6.29
N VAL A 205 -7.50 21.33 6.19
CA VAL A 205 -8.37 20.22 6.63
C VAL A 205 -7.99 18.88 5.95
N LEU A 206 -7.61 18.88 4.67
CA LEU A 206 -7.11 17.69 3.97
C LEU A 206 -5.88 17.06 4.65
N VAL A 207 -4.96 17.86 5.19
CA VAL A 207 -3.75 17.39 5.88
C VAL A 207 -4.11 16.76 7.23
N ILE A 208 -5.12 17.32 7.91
CA ILE A 208 -5.67 16.77 9.16
C ILE A 208 -6.38 15.43 8.88
N MET A 209 -7.12 15.32 7.78
CA MET A 209 -7.75 14.05 7.36
C MET A 209 -6.71 12.95 7.09
N PHE A 210 -5.60 13.27 6.41
CA PHE A 210 -4.51 12.32 6.20
C PHE A 210 -3.79 11.95 7.49
N ALA A 211 -3.48 12.93 8.35
CA ALA A 211 -2.88 12.67 9.66
C ALA A 211 -3.77 11.76 10.53
N LEU A 212 -5.08 12.02 10.55
CA LEU A 212 -6.06 11.19 11.25
C LEU A 212 -6.11 9.76 10.66
N ALA A 213 -6.16 9.62 9.33
CA ALA A 213 -6.13 8.32 8.67
C ALA A 213 -4.83 7.55 8.98
N ALA A 214 -3.68 8.22 9.01
CA ALA A 214 -2.40 7.62 9.37
C ALA A 214 -2.35 7.20 10.85
N VAL A 215 -2.89 8.00 11.77
CA VAL A 215 -2.99 7.66 13.20
C VAL A 215 -3.94 6.47 13.42
N VAL A 216 -5.12 6.49 12.82
CA VAL A 216 -6.10 5.39 12.87
C VAL A 216 -5.51 4.12 12.26
N GLY A 217 -4.88 4.22 11.08
CA GLY A 217 -4.18 3.11 10.43
C GLY A 217 -3.05 2.55 11.29
N TRP A 218 -2.24 3.40 11.92
CA TRP A 218 -1.17 2.95 12.82
C TRP A 218 -1.73 2.25 14.07
N LEU A 219 -2.80 2.76 14.66
CA LEU A 219 -3.49 2.08 15.77
C LEU A 219 -4.03 0.71 15.33
N LEU A 220 -4.71 0.63 14.19
CA LEU A 220 -5.22 -0.63 13.63
C LEU A 220 -4.10 -1.64 13.37
N LEU A 221 -2.98 -1.22 12.76
CA LEU A 221 -1.88 -2.10 12.41
C LEU A 221 -1.05 -2.54 13.64
N ASN A 222 -0.68 -1.59 14.50
CA ASN A 222 0.31 -1.80 15.56
C ASN A 222 -0.29 -2.09 16.94
N ARG A 223 -1.55 -1.74 17.22
CA ARG A 223 -2.15 -1.87 18.57
C ARG A 223 -3.33 -2.85 18.68
N THR A 224 -3.93 -3.30 17.57
CA THR A 224 -5.10 -4.21 17.62
C THR A 224 -4.77 -5.68 17.35
N THR A 225 -5.80 -6.54 17.41
CA THR A 225 -5.74 -7.91 16.87
C THR A 225 -5.95 -7.96 15.36
N PHE A 226 -6.52 -6.92 14.74
CA PHE A 226 -6.73 -6.83 13.29
C PHE A 226 -5.40 -6.77 12.55
N GLY A 227 -4.52 -5.81 12.89
CA GLY A 227 -3.19 -5.69 12.28
C GLY A 227 -2.34 -6.95 12.42
N ARG A 228 -2.35 -7.58 13.59
CA ARG A 228 -1.67 -8.87 13.82
C ARG A 228 -2.21 -10.00 12.95
N ARG A 229 -3.52 -10.06 12.73
CA ARG A 229 -4.14 -11.03 11.79
C ARG A 229 -3.79 -10.73 10.33
N THR A 230 -3.74 -9.46 9.92
CA THR A 230 -3.32 -9.06 8.58
C THR A 230 -1.90 -9.53 8.27
N LEU A 231 -0.94 -9.28 9.18
CA LEU A 231 0.45 -9.69 9.01
C LEU A 231 0.61 -11.21 9.04
N ALA A 232 -0.14 -11.93 9.90
CA ALA A 232 -0.14 -13.39 9.90
C ALA A 232 -0.67 -13.97 8.57
N VAL A 233 -1.80 -13.44 8.07
CA VAL A 233 -2.42 -13.88 6.80
C VAL A 233 -1.51 -13.64 5.61
N GLY A 234 -0.90 -12.45 5.50
CA GLY A 234 0.01 -12.15 4.40
C GLY A 234 1.39 -12.81 4.51
N GLY A 235 1.80 -13.24 5.71
CA GLY A 235 3.06 -13.94 5.93
C GLY A 235 2.98 -15.44 5.58
N ASN A 236 1.92 -16.10 6.02
CA ASN A 236 1.57 -17.46 5.58
C ASN A 236 0.05 -17.70 5.83
N PRO A 237 -0.80 -17.69 4.77
CA PRO A 237 -2.25 -17.83 4.94
C PRO A 237 -2.67 -19.22 5.41
N GLU A 238 -1.84 -20.26 5.17
CA GLU A 238 -2.14 -21.62 5.61
C GLU A 238 -1.84 -21.80 7.10
N ALA A 239 -0.70 -21.30 7.58
CA ALA A 239 -0.38 -21.25 9.00
C ALA A 239 -1.38 -20.36 9.77
N ALA A 240 -1.80 -19.23 9.19
CA ALA A 240 -2.86 -18.39 9.75
C ALA A 240 -4.20 -19.14 9.88
N ARG A 241 -4.58 -19.93 8.85
CA ARG A 241 -5.77 -20.78 8.85
C ARG A 241 -5.69 -21.87 9.93
N LEU A 242 -4.54 -22.53 10.09
CA LEU A 242 -4.30 -23.53 11.14
C LEU A 242 -4.30 -22.91 12.55
N ALA A 243 -3.82 -21.67 12.69
CA ALA A 243 -3.93 -20.87 13.92
C ALA A 243 -5.35 -20.27 14.15
N GLY A 244 -6.38 -20.78 13.48
CA GLY A 244 -7.79 -20.39 13.68
C GLY A 244 -8.18 -19.02 13.12
N ILE A 245 -7.31 -18.35 12.37
CA ILE A 245 -7.64 -17.07 11.73
C ILE A 245 -8.54 -17.35 10.52
N LYS A 246 -9.73 -16.72 10.51
CA LYS A 246 -10.68 -16.80 9.38
C LYS A 246 -10.18 -15.94 8.22
N VAL A 247 -9.18 -16.46 7.49
CA VAL A 247 -8.44 -15.80 6.39
C VAL A 247 -9.36 -15.01 5.47
N GLN A 248 -10.44 -15.65 4.98
CA GLN A 248 -11.39 -15.04 4.05
C GLN A 248 -12.06 -13.78 4.62
N ARG A 249 -12.47 -13.80 5.90
CA ARG A 249 -13.04 -12.62 6.56
C ARG A 249 -11.98 -11.52 6.72
N GLN A 250 -10.75 -11.88 7.09
CA GLN A 250 -9.66 -10.92 7.19
C GLN A 250 -9.42 -10.24 5.84
N THR A 251 -9.23 -11.01 4.76
CA THR A 251 -9.04 -10.50 3.39
C THR A 251 -10.18 -9.57 2.98
N ALA A 252 -11.45 -9.96 3.17
CA ALA A 252 -12.59 -9.12 2.83
C ALA A 252 -12.56 -7.77 3.58
N TYR A 253 -12.22 -7.76 4.88
CA TYR A 253 -12.10 -6.52 5.65
C TYR A 253 -10.94 -5.60 5.16
N LEU A 254 -9.86 -6.14 4.58
CA LEU A 254 -8.78 -5.30 4.02
C LEU A 254 -9.26 -4.49 2.82
N TYR A 255 -9.98 -5.13 1.89
CA TYR A 255 -10.53 -4.45 0.71
C TYR A 255 -11.67 -3.49 1.06
N ILE A 256 -12.50 -3.80 2.06
CA ILE A 256 -13.49 -2.84 2.58
C ILE A 256 -12.80 -1.61 3.20
N LEU A 257 -11.74 -1.80 3.99
CA LEU A 257 -10.97 -0.71 4.59
C LEU A 257 -10.29 0.18 3.54
N LEU A 258 -9.73 -0.43 2.48
CA LEU A 258 -9.21 0.31 1.33
C LEU A 258 -10.32 1.02 0.56
N GLY A 259 -11.49 0.39 0.37
CA GLY A 259 -12.66 1.01 -0.24
C GLY A 259 -13.12 2.27 0.51
N VAL A 260 -13.22 2.20 1.84
CA VAL A 260 -13.49 3.37 2.70
C VAL A 260 -12.42 4.46 2.50
N ALA A 261 -11.14 4.10 2.48
CA ALA A 261 -10.05 5.05 2.22
C ALA A 261 -10.15 5.71 0.84
N CYS A 262 -10.53 4.96 -0.20
CA CYS A 262 -10.79 5.50 -1.55
C CYS A 262 -12.00 6.46 -1.55
N GLY A 263 -13.05 6.16 -0.80
CA GLY A 263 -14.20 7.05 -0.63
C GLY A 263 -13.86 8.35 0.12
N ILE A 264 -13.02 8.29 1.16
CA ILE A 264 -12.48 9.48 1.83
C ILE A 264 -11.60 10.29 0.86
N ALA A 265 -10.73 9.63 0.10
CA ALA A 265 -9.90 10.30 -0.91
C ALA A 265 -10.73 10.90 -2.07
N ALA A 266 -11.90 10.34 -2.39
CA ALA A 266 -12.85 10.91 -3.33
C ALA A 266 -13.40 12.27 -2.82
N VAL A 267 -13.76 12.37 -1.54
CA VAL A 267 -14.13 13.64 -0.87
C VAL A 267 -12.98 14.65 -0.92
N MET A 268 -11.76 14.21 -0.65
CA MET A 268 -10.59 15.09 -0.62
C MET A 268 -10.21 15.62 -2.01
N ILE A 269 -10.31 14.79 -3.08
CA ILE A 269 -10.03 15.27 -4.43
C ILE A 269 -11.14 16.19 -4.94
N MET A 270 -12.42 15.87 -4.71
CA MET A 270 -13.54 16.69 -5.18
C MET A 270 -13.63 18.05 -4.48
N ALA A 271 -13.22 18.14 -3.21
CA ALA A 271 -13.02 19.42 -2.54
C ALA A 271 -11.92 20.25 -3.21
N ARG A 272 -10.74 19.64 -3.44
CA ARG A 272 -9.57 20.32 -4.03
C ARG A 272 -9.82 20.79 -5.47
N THR A 273 -10.66 20.10 -6.23
CA THR A 273 -10.99 20.44 -7.64
C THR A 273 -12.38 21.06 -7.82
N THR A 274 -13.12 21.31 -6.72
CA THR A 274 -14.52 21.76 -6.67
C THR A 274 -15.49 21.01 -7.61
N THR A 275 -15.18 19.77 -7.94
CA THR A 275 -15.82 19.00 -9.03
C THR A 275 -15.81 17.49 -8.79
N GLY A 276 -16.65 16.75 -9.51
CA GLY A 276 -16.55 15.29 -9.66
C GLY A 276 -16.32 14.91 -11.12
N SER A 277 -15.42 13.96 -11.38
CA SER A 277 -15.04 13.54 -12.74
C SER A 277 -14.64 12.07 -12.80
N SER A 278 -14.96 11.40 -13.92
CA SER A 278 -14.46 10.05 -14.20
C SER A 278 -12.93 9.99 -14.35
N THR A 279 -12.27 11.14 -14.57
CA THR A 279 -10.80 11.27 -14.64
C THR A 279 -10.13 11.49 -13.27
N HIS A 280 -10.88 11.51 -12.17
CA HIS A 280 -10.29 11.58 -10.83
C HIS A 280 -9.51 10.31 -10.49
N GLY A 281 -8.42 10.47 -9.73
CA GLY A 281 -7.57 9.36 -9.32
C GLY A 281 -6.95 8.54 -10.47
N GLN A 282 -6.74 9.10 -11.66
CA GLN A 282 -5.97 8.39 -12.70
C GLN A 282 -4.55 8.10 -12.20
N LEU A 283 -4.09 6.85 -12.38
CA LEU A 283 -2.79 6.34 -11.93
C LEU A 283 -2.56 6.37 -10.40
N TYR A 284 -3.60 6.62 -9.58
CA TYR A 284 -3.46 6.60 -8.11
C TYR A 284 -3.18 5.18 -7.59
N GLU A 285 -3.57 4.14 -8.33
CA GLU A 285 -3.11 2.76 -8.15
C GLU A 285 -1.59 2.62 -8.24
N LEU A 286 -0.94 3.26 -9.22
CA LEU A 286 0.52 3.20 -9.36
C LEU A 286 1.20 4.02 -8.27
N ASP A 287 0.77 5.27 -8.07
CA ASP A 287 1.35 6.20 -7.11
C ASP A 287 1.22 5.69 -5.65
N SER A 288 0.10 5.06 -5.27
CA SER A 288 -0.10 4.53 -3.91
C SER A 288 0.67 3.23 -3.66
N ILE A 289 0.71 2.31 -4.63
CA ILE A 289 1.55 1.11 -4.52
C ILE A 289 3.03 1.52 -4.43
N ALA A 290 3.47 2.48 -5.26
CA ALA A 290 4.82 3.01 -5.23
C ALA A 290 5.18 3.56 -3.83
N ALA A 291 4.34 4.44 -3.28
CA ALA A 291 4.55 5.02 -1.96
C ALA A 291 4.61 3.97 -0.84
N VAL A 292 3.73 2.97 -0.85
CA VAL A 292 3.69 1.88 0.15
C VAL A 292 4.92 0.96 0.06
N VAL A 293 5.40 0.68 -1.16
CA VAL A 293 6.59 -0.15 -1.42
C VAL A 293 7.88 0.58 -1.06
N ILE A 294 8.02 1.85 -1.45
CA ILE A 294 9.11 2.74 -1.02
C ILE A 294 9.12 2.85 0.51
N GLY A 295 7.94 2.96 1.14
CA GLY A 295 7.76 2.94 2.59
C GLY A 295 8.15 1.62 3.29
N GLY A 296 8.57 0.58 2.56
CA GLY A 296 9.10 -0.66 3.13
C GLY A 296 8.06 -1.72 3.47
N THR A 297 6.83 -1.60 2.96
CA THR A 297 5.83 -2.68 2.99
C THR A 297 6.12 -3.67 1.87
N LEU A 298 6.18 -4.98 2.19
CA LEU A 298 6.59 -6.00 1.23
C LEU A 298 5.46 -6.41 0.29
N LEU A 299 5.71 -6.41 -1.02
CA LEU A 299 4.76 -6.90 -2.04
C LEU A 299 4.38 -8.38 -1.88
N SER A 300 5.21 -9.17 -1.17
CA SER A 300 4.91 -10.56 -0.82
C SER A 300 3.89 -10.73 0.30
N GLY A 301 3.50 -9.64 0.98
CA GLY A 301 2.76 -9.67 2.23
C GLY A 301 3.62 -9.93 3.48
N GLY A 302 2.95 -9.97 4.63
CA GLY A 302 3.53 -10.37 5.92
C GLY A 302 4.31 -9.29 6.66
N ARG A 303 4.69 -8.18 6.00
CA ARG A 303 5.37 -7.03 6.62
C ARG A 303 4.87 -5.72 6.02
N GLY A 304 4.48 -4.78 6.88
CA GLY A 304 4.08 -3.42 6.49
C GLY A 304 4.26 -2.40 7.61
N THR A 305 4.22 -1.11 7.27
CA THR A 305 4.44 -0.02 8.22
C THR A 305 3.72 1.26 7.77
N ILE A 306 2.80 1.77 8.59
CA ILE A 306 2.08 3.01 8.29
C ILE A 306 3.03 4.23 8.36
N VAL A 307 3.96 4.25 9.30
CA VAL A 307 4.98 5.31 9.40
C VAL A 307 5.86 5.34 8.16
N GLY A 308 6.28 4.17 7.68
CA GLY A 308 7.05 4.06 6.43
C GLY A 308 6.24 4.48 5.21
N THR A 309 4.97 4.08 5.13
CA THR A 309 4.04 4.55 4.08
C THR A 309 3.90 6.07 4.08
N VAL A 310 3.77 6.73 5.24
CA VAL A 310 3.70 8.21 5.31
C VAL A 310 4.96 8.84 4.72
N PHE A 311 6.15 8.34 5.06
CA PHE A 311 7.39 8.83 4.44
C PHE A 311 7.45 8.52 2.93
N GLY A 312 7.03 7.33 2.49
CA GLY A 312 6.99 6.98 1.07
C GLY A 312 6.04 7.86 0.25
N VAL A 313 4.89 8.22 0.81
CA VAL A 313 3.93 9.19 0.25
C VAL A 313 4.55 10.58 0.14
N LEU A 314 5.23 11.05 1.20
CA LEU A 314 5.90 12.34 1.20
C LEU A 314 7.05 12.38 0.19
N ILE A 315 7.88 11.34 0.10
CA ILE A 315 8.95 11.22 -0.90
C ILE A 315 8.37 11.28 -2.30
N PHE A 316 7.37 10.45 -2.61
CA PHE A 316 6.80 10.35 -3.96
C PHE A 316 6.05 11.63 -4.40
N THR A 317 5.38 12.29 -3.46
CA THR A 317 4.72 13.59 -3.73
C THR A 317 5.74 14.72 -3.89
N THR A 318 6.75 14.80 -3.00
CA THR A 318 7.83 15.79 -3.09
C THR A 318 8.58 15.66 -4.41
N LEU A 319 8.83 14.43 -4.87
CA LEU A 319 9.45 14.15 -6.17
C LEU A 319 8.60 14.69 -7.33
N THR A 320 7.30 14.39 -7.34
CA THR A 320 6.35 14.90 -8.36
C THR A 320 6.29 16.43 -8.35
N ASN A 321 6.41 17.04 -7.17
CA ASN A 321 6.46 18.50 -7.00
C ASN A 321 7.80 19.09 -7.50
N VAL A 322 8.93 18.44 -7.22
CA VAL A 322 10.25 18.85 -7.77
C VAL A 322 10.24 18.78 -9.29
N PHE A 323 9.68 17.72 -9.88
CA PHE A 323 9.53 17.65 -11.34
C PHE A 323 8.67 18.79 -11.89
N THR A 324 7.53 19.07 -11.25
CA THR A 324 6.61 20.14 -11.65
C THR A 324 7.25 21.54 -11.51
N LEU A 325 8.07 21.78 -10.47
CA LEU A 325 8.79 23.05 -10.30
C LEU A 325 10.03 23.19 -11.19
N ASN A 326 10.51 22.10 -11.78
CA ASN A 326 11.49 22.09 -12.86
C ASN A 326 10.81 22.06 -14.26
N ASP A 327 9.50 22.31 -14.30
CA ASP A 327 8.69 22.47 -15.51
C ASP A 327 8.77 21.26 -16.48
N LEU A 328 9.02 20.06 -15.94
CA LEU A 328 9.05 18.78 -16.67
C LEU A 328 7.64 18.34 -17.08
N ASP A 329 7.48 17.95 -18.35
CA ASP A 329 6.20 17.54 -18.91
C ASP A 329 5.66 16.24 -18.28
N THR A 330 4.33 16.10 -18.26
CA THR A 330 3.61 14.97 -17.64
C THR A 330 4.03 13.60 -18.17
N SER A 331 4.47 13.50 -19.42
CA SER A 331 4.93 12.24 -20.04
C SER A 331 6.31 11.86 -19.50
N THR A 332 7.25 12.81 -19.47
CA THR A 332 8.57 12.60 -18.84
C THR A 332 8.43 12.30 -17.35
N GLN A 333 7.51 12.97 -16.64
CA GLN A 333 7.18 12.63 -15.25
C GLN A 333 6.67 11.19 -15.10
N ALA A 334 5.80 10.72 -15.99
CA ALA A 334 5.28 9.35 -15.97
C ALA A 334 6.38 8.30 -16.23
N VAL A 335 7.29 8.55 -17.19
CA VAL A 335 8.45 7.69 -17.46
C VAL A 335 9.38 7.64 -16.23
N ALA A 336 9.68 8.78 -15.62
CA ALA A 336 10.52 8.86 -14.42
C ALA A 336 9.88 8.13 -13.22
N LYS A 337 8.58 8.31 -12.97
CA LYS A 337 7.82 7.55 -11.97
C LYS A 337 7.91 6.04 -12.21
N GLY A 338 7.70 5.59 -13.44
CA GLY A 338 7.79 4.17 -13.81
C GLY A 338 9.17 3.56 -13.52
N ALA A 339 10.24 4.26 -13.92
CA ALA A 339 11.61 3.84 -13.63
C ALA A 339 11.90 3.75 -12.12
N ILE A 340 11.39 4.70 -11.33
CA ILE A 340 11.57 4.75 -9.87
C ILE A 340 10.79 3.63 -9.16
N ILE A 341 9.60 3.26 -9.65
CA ILE A 341 8.86 2.08 -9.16
C ILE A 341 9.68 0.81 -9.37
N ILE A 342 10.24 0.61 -10.56
CA ILE A 342 11.10 -0.54 -10.88
C ILE A 342 12.33 -0.56 -9.97
N ALA A 343 13.00 0.60 -9.79
CA ALA A 343 14.16 0.71 -8.89
C ALA A 343 13.81 0.36 -7.43
N ALA A 344 12.69 0.86 -6.91
CA ALA A 344 12.21 0.56 -5.56
C ALA A 344 11.92 -0.94 -5.36
N VAL A 345 11.27 -1.59 -6.32
CA VAL A 345 10.98 -3.04 -6.28
C VAL A 345 12.28 -3.86 -6.35
N LEU A 346 13.22 -3.52 -7.23
CA LEU A 346 14.51 -4.21 -7.33
C LEU A 346 15.36 -4.07 -6.05
N LEU A 347 15.33 -2.90 -5.40
CA LEU A 347 15.96 -2.70 -4.10
C LEU A 347 15.27 -3.53 -3.01
N GLN A 348 13.93 -3.54 -2.96
CA GLN A 348 13.16 -4.33 -2.00
C GLN A 348 13.45 -5.84 -2.15
N GLN A 349 13.48 -6.36 -3.37
CA GLN A 349 13.82 -7.76 -3.65
C GLN A 349 15.25 -8.13 -3.18
N ARG A 350 16.24 -7.26 -3.43
CA ARG A 350 17.64 -7.49 -2.98
C ARG A 350 17.76 -7.50 -1.45
N VAL A 351 16.99 -6.68 -0.74
CA VAL A 351 16.93 -6.68 0.73
C VAL A 351 16.21 -7.92 1.26
N ALA A 352 15.08 -8.31 0.65
CA ALA A 352 14.33 -9.50 1.05
C ALA A 352 15.14 -10.79 0.84
N GLY A 353 15.77 -10.97 -0.34
CA GLY A 353 16.53 -12.18 -0.68
C GLY A 353 17.79 -12.41 0.18
N ARG A 354 18.32 -11.38 0.83
CA ARG A 354 19.40 -11.52 1.83
C ARG A 354 18.91 -12.17 3.13
N SER A 355 17.64 -12.01 3.50
CA SER A 355 17.01 -12.58 4.70
C SER A 355 16.67 -14.08 4.58
N HIS A 356 17.11 -14.74 3.50
CA HIS A 356 16.82 -16.15 3.20
C HIS A 356 18.10 -16.97 2.91
N LYS A 357 19.27 -16.39 3.18
CA LYS A 357 20.60 -17.03 3.06
C LYS A 357 21.40 -16.97 4.37
N THR A 358 20.68 -16.81 5.49
CA THR A 358 21.15 -16.70 6.86
C THR A 358 20.09 -17.33 7.76
#